data_AF-A0A5P2UT77-F1
#
_entry.id   AF-A0A5P2UT77-F1
#
_cell.length_a   1.000
_cell.length_b   1.000
_cell.length_c   1.000
_cell.angle_alpha   90.00
_cell.angle_beta   90.00
_cell.angle_gamma   90.00
#
_symmetry.space_group_name_H-M   'P 1'
#
loop_
_entity.id
_entity.type
_entity.pdbx_description
1 polymer ?
#
loop_
_entity_poly.entity_id
_entity_poly.type
_entity_poly.pdbx_seq_one_letter_code
_entity_poly.pdbx_strand_id
1 'polypeptide(L)'
;MTGRFDRAQPYALGLFRIVTGLLFACHGAASLFGVLGGAHGGGTVPAGAWPGWYAAAIQLGAGVLVLFGLGTRSAAFVASGSMAYAYFSVHQSVSLWPLQNGGEASAMFCWAFLLLVFTGPGAFAVDRVFGARAVHGRQEEQHQAKAPVPA
;
A
#
# COMPACT_ATOMS: atom_id res chain seq x y z
N MET A 1 -11.50 28.94 -7.33
CA MET A 1 -10.42 28.01 -7.76
C MET A 1 -10.43 26.67 -7.02
N THR A 2 -11.17 26.53 -5.91
CA THR A 2 -11.25 25.31 -5.08
C THR A 2 -12.00 24.13 -5.71
N GLY A 3 -13.13 24.39 -6.40
CA GLY A 3 -14.00 23.31 -6.89
C GLY A 3 -13.43 22.34 -7.94
N ARG A 4 -12.28 22.64 -8.57
CA ARG A 4 -11.57 21.68 -9.45
C ARG A 4 -10.66 20.74 -8.66
N PHE A 5 -10.02 21.23 -7.59
CA PHE A 5 -9.16 20.41 -6.74
C PHE A 5 -9.96 19.36 -5.96
N ASP A 6 -11.15 19.73 -5.47
CA ASP A 6 -12.03 18.81 -4.75
C ASP A 6 -12.48 17.63 -5.63
N ARG A 7 -12.77 17.90 -6.92
CA ARG A 7 -13.12 16.84 -7.88
C ARG A 7 -11.93 15.96 -8.27
N ALA A 8 -10.72 16.52 -8.27
CA ALA A 8 -9.50 15.80 -8.64
C ALA A 8 -8.92 14.97 -7.48
N GLN A 9 -9.28 15.29 -6.23
CA GLN A 9 -8.80 14.63 -5.01
C GLN A 9 -8.79 13.10 -5.06
N PRO A 10 -9.86 12.37 -5.46
CA PRO A 10 -9.82 10.91 -5.50
C PRO A 10 -8.80 10.35 -6.50
N TYR A 11 -8.53 11.06 -7.60
CA TYR A 11 -7.52 10.69 -8.58
C TYR A 11 -6.11 10.96 -8.06
N ALA A 12 -5.89 12.10 -7.42
CA ALA A 12 -4.63 12.43 -6.78
C ALA A 12 -4.27 11.41 -5.68
N LEU A 13 -5.23 11.04 -4.83
CA LEU A 13 -5.06 9.99 -3.82
C LEU A 13 -4.79 8.62 -4.46
N GLY A 14 -5.48 8.29 -5.54
CA GLY A 14 -5.25 7.05 -6.29
C GLY A 14 -3.83 6.97 -6.87
N LEU A 15 -3.33 8.07 -7.46
CA LEU A 15 -1.98 8.15 -8.00
C LEU A 15 -0.92 8.10 -6.88
N PHE A 16 -1.15 8.83 -5.78
CA PHE A 16 -0.29 8.79 -4.61
C PHE A 16 -0.17 7.36 -4.05
N ARG A 17 -1.31 6.65 -3.93
CA ARG A 17 -1.35 5.24 -3.53
C ARG A 17 -0.54 4.35 -4.47
N ILE A 18 -0.72 4.50 -5.78
CA ILE A 18 -0.01 3.71 -6.80
C ILE A 18 1.50 3.93 -6.70
N VAL A 19 1.95 5.18 -6.68
CA VAL A 19 3.39 5.49 -6.62
C VAL A 19 4.00 5.00 -5.31
N THR A 20 3.34 5.25 -4.17
CA THR A 20 3.82 4.81 -2.86
C THR A 20 3.91 3.29 -2.78
N GLY A 21 2.86 2.57 -3.23
CA GLY A 21 2.85 1.11 -3.26
C GLY A 21 3.92 0.52 -4.19
N LEU A 22 4.11 1.12 -5.37
CA LEU A 22 5.14 0.70 -6.33
C LEU A 22 6.54 0.83 -5.74
N LEU A 23 6.88 2.01 -5.20
CA LEU A 23 8.21 2.26 -4.65
C LEU A 23 8.51 1.33 -3.47
N PHE A 24 7.51 1.09 -2.61
CA PHE A 24 7.64 0.15 -1.50
C PHE A 24 7.85 -1.28 -1.99
N ALA A 25 7.10 -1.71 -3.01
CA ALA A 25 7.29 -3.02 -3.64
C ALA A 25 8.67 -3.16 -4.29
N CYS A 26 9.19 -2.10 -4.91
CA CYS A 26 10.54 -2.07 -5.48
C CYS A 26 11.61 -2.31 -4.40
N HIS A 27 11.50 -1.70 -3.21
CA HIS A 27 12.43 -1.96 -2.11
C HIS A 27 12.41 -3.44 -1.66
N GLY A 28 11.22 -4.02 -1.56
CA GLY A 28 11.06 -5.43 -1.23
C GLY A 28 11.64 -6.35 -2.31
N ALA A 29 11.36 -6.06 -3.58
CA ALA A 29 11.89 -6.81 -4.71
C ALA A 29 13.43 -6.73 -4.79
N ALA A 30 13.99 -5.54 -4.61
CA ALA A 30 15.45 -5.35 -4.58
C ALA A 30 16.08 -6.17 -3.46
N SER A 31 15.47 -6.16 -2.28
CA SER A 31 16.00 -6.86 -1.10
C SER A 31 15.84 -8.38 -1.19
N LEU A 32 14.73 -8.89 -1.75
CA LEU A 32 14.46 -10.33 -1.82
C LEU A 32 15.09 -11.01 -3.04
N PHE A 33 15.17 -10.31 -4.17
CA PHE A 33 15.56 -10.92 -5.45
C PHE A 33 16.84 -10.32 -6.05
N GLY A 34 17.42 -9.29 -5.46
CA GLY A 34 18.67 -8.69 -5.94
C GLY A 34 18.51 -7.89 -7.23
N VAL A 35 17.27 -7.58 -7.61
CA VAL A 35 16.92 -6.76 -8.78
C VAL A 35 16.99 -5.27 -8.45
N LEU A 36 16.87 -4.38 -9.44
CA LEU A 36 16.80 -2.92 -9.26
C LEU A 36 17.98 -2.32 -8.46
N GLY A 37 19.16 -2.96 -8.51
CA GLY A 37 20.35 -2.55 -7.76
C GLY A 37 20.60 -3.33 -6.45
N GLY A 38 19.70 -4.25 -6.07
CA GLY A 38 19.86 -5.15 -4.92
C GLY A 38 19.81 -4.47 -3.55
N ALA A 39 19.95 -5.26 -2.48
CA ALA A 39 20.00 -4.73 -1.12
C ALA A 39 21.29 -3.91 -0.89
N HIS A 40 21.19 -2.67 -0.41
CA HIS A 40 22.35 -1.84 -0.08
C HIS A 40 23.41 -1.72 -1.21
N GLY A 41 22.98 -1.75 -2.48
CA GLY A 41 23.88 -1.68 -3.64
C GLY A 41 24.34 -3.03 -4.20
N GLY A 42 23.81 -4.16 -3.71
CA GLY A 42 23.97 -5.44 -4.39
C GLY A 42 23.49 -6.66 -3.60
N GLY A 43 23.08 -7.71 -4.32
CA GLY A 43 22.70 -8.99 -3.73
C GLY A 43 21.34 -8.99 -3.03
N THR A 44 21.09 -10.03 -2.24
CA THR A 44 19.82 -10.28 -1.53
C THR A 44 20.02 -10.27 -0.02
N VAL A 45 18.94 -10.00 0.71
CA VAL A 45 18.89 -10.23 2.15
C VAL A 45 18.70 -11.73 2.41
N PRO A 46 19.52 -12.36 3.26
CA PRO A 46 19.40 -13.79 3.56
C PRO A 46 18.00 -14.17 4.04
N ALA A 47 17.49 -15.31 3.58
CA ALA A 47 16.16 -15.79 3.94
C ALA A 47 16.01 -15.95 5.46
N GLY A 48 14.95 -15.38 6.03
CA GLY A 48 14.65 -15.44 7.47
C GLY A 48 15.51 -14.50 8.35
N ALA A 49 16.41 -13.70 7.78
CA ALA A 49 17.22 -12.77 8.56
C ALA A 49 16.35 -11.68 9.22
N TRP A 50 16.45 -11.55 10.54
CA TRP A 50 15.77 -10.50 11.29
C TRP A 50 16.61 -9.21 11.33
N PRO A 51 16.00 -8.01 11.17
CA PRO A 51 14.62 -7.76 10.72
C PRO A 51 14.48 -7.71 9.19
N GLY A 52 15.60 -7.68 8.46
CA GLY A 52 15.66 -7.26 7.05
C GLY A 52 14.81 -8.09 6.10
N TRP A 53 14.79 -9.42 6.24
CA TRP A 53 14.05 -10.28 5.30
C TRP A 53 12.54 -10.11 5.46
N TYR A 54 12.06 -10.01 6.70
CA TYR A 54 10.65 -9.77 7.00
C TYR A 54 10.21 -8.38 6.56
N ALA A 55 11.05 -7.37 6.75
CA ALA A 55 10.80 -6.02 6.23
C ALA A 55 10.66 -6.04 4.70
N ALA A 56 11.54 -6.76 3.99
CA ALA A 56 11.50 -6.90 2.54
C ALA A 56 10.25 -7.66 2.04
N ALA A 57 9.84 -8.72 2.75
CA ALA A 57 8.61 -9.45 2.46
C ALA A 57 7.35 -8.58 2.63
N ILE A 58 7.29 -7.79 3.71
CA ILE A 58 6.21 -6.83 3.93
C ILE A 58 6.24 -5.74 2.84
N GLN A 59 7.42 -5.21 2.51
CA GLN A 59 7.60 -4.22 1.46
C GLN A 59 7.03 -4.67 0.12
N LEU A 60 7.37 -5.88 -0.30
CA LEU A 60 6.86 -6.45 -1.53
C LEU A 60 5.36 -6.74 -1.45
N GLY A 61 4.92 -7.51 -0.44
CA GLY A 61 3.54 -7.96 -0.34
C GLY A 61 2.55 -6.82 -0.11
N ALA A 62 2.78 -6.01 0.94
CA ALA A 62 1.92 -4.86 1.23
C ALA A 62 2.02 -3.79 0.15
N GLY A 63 3.22 -3.56 -0.42
CA GLY A 63 3.42 -2.65 -1.55
C GLY A 63 2.55 -3.02 -2.75
N VAL A 64 2.53 -4.30 -3.15
CA VAL A 64 1.70 -4.81 -4.25
C VAL A 64 0.20 -4.68 -3.93
N LEU A 65 -0.23 -5.06 -2.72
CA LEU A 65 -1.63 -4.92 -2.32
C LEU A 65 -2.09 -3.45 -2.36
N VAL A 66 -1.28 -2.54 -1.80
CA VAL A 66 -1.55 -1.11 -1.84
C VAL A 66 -1.51 -0.58 -3.27
N LEU A 67 -0.57 -1.01 -4.11
CA LEU A 67 -0.42 -0.61 -5.52
C LEU A 67 -1.67 -0.94 -6.36
N PHE A 68 -2.29 -2.09 -6.15
CA PHE A 68 -3.53 -2.47 -6.85
C PHE A 68 -4.80 -2.02 -6.11
N GLY A 69 -4.64 -1.53 -4.88
CA GLY A 69 -5.74 -1.06 -4.06
C GLY A 69 -6.56 -2.21 -3.46
N LEU A 70 -5.96 -3.38 -3.30
CA LEU A 70 -6.55 -4.59 -2.71
C LEU A 70 -6.39 -4.56 -1.20
N GLY A 71 -7.49 -4.47 -0.44
CA GLY A 71 -7.43 -4.41 1.02
C GLY A 71 -6.60 -3.22 1.55
N THR A 72 -6.63 -2.09 0.82
CA THR A 72 -5.69 -0.95 0.98
C THR A 72 -5.47 -0.55 2.44
N ARG A 73 -6.53 -0.44 3.24
CA ARG A 73 -6.44 0.02 4.64
C ARG A 73 -5.63 -0.96 5.50
N SER A 74 -5.90 -2.25 5.38
CA SER A 74 -5.20 -3.29 6.15
C SER A 74 -3.74 -3.41 5.70
N ALA A 75 -3.49 -3.44 4.38
CA ALA A 75 -2.13 -3.51 3.84
C ALA A 75 -1.30 -2.28 4.22
N ALA A 76 -1.89 -1.08 4.14
CA ALA A 76 -1.24 0.17 4.54
C ALA A 76 -0.97 0.22 6.05
N PHE A 77 -1.86 -0.31 6.89
CA PHE A 77 -1.63 -0.37 8.33
C PHE A 77 -0.40 -1.23 8.68
N VAL A 78 -0.29 -2.41 8.07
CA VAL A 78 0.87 -3.29 8.24
C VAL A 78 2.15 -2.64 7.70
N ALA A 79 2.10 -2.04 6.51
CA ALA A 79 3.23 -1.32 5.93
C ALA A 79 3.69 -0.15 6.82
N SER A 80 2.75 0.65 7.32
CA SER A 80 3.02 1.75 8.25
C SER A 80 3.69 1.26 9.53
N GLY A 81 3.14 0.22 10.17
CA GLY A 81 3.72 -0.38 11.37
C GLY A 81 5.13 -0.92 11.15
N SER A 82 5.40 -1.57 10.01
CA SER A 82 6.73 -2.08 9.69
C SER A 82 7.77 -0.97 9.55
N MET A 83 7.37 0.18 9.00
CA MET A 83 8.25 1.34 8.83
C MET A 83 8.42 2.13 10.13
N ALA A 84 7.40 2.17 10.99
CA ALA A 84 7.54 2.66 12.36
C ALA A 84 8.56 1.82 13.14
N TYR A 85 8.46 0.48 13.07
CA TYR A 85 9.44 -0.42 13.67
C TYR A 85 10.85 -0.16 13.13
N ALA A 86 11.00 -0.06 11.80
CA ALA A 86 12.29 0.24 11.18
C ALA A 86 12.85 1.57 11.70
N TYR A 87 12.03 2.62 11.83
CA TYR A 87 12.48 3.89 12.37
C TYR A 87 12.95 3.75 13.83
N PHE A 88 12.08 3.30 14.73
CA PHE A 88 12.36 3.33 16.17
C PHE A 88 13.38 2.28 16.61
N SER A 89 13.43 1.11 15.97
CA SER A 89 14.32 0.02 16.38
C SER A 89 15.63 -0.06 15.59
N VAL A 90 15.64 0.37 14.32
CA VAL A 90 16.85 0.32 13.48
C VAL A 90 17.48 1.71 13.41
N HIS A 91 16.79 2.71 12.85
CA HIS A 91 17.39 4.01 12.59
C HIS A 91 17.63 4.85 13.85
N GLN A 92 16.68 4.86 14.79
CA GLN A 92 16.78 5.71 15.98
C GLN A 92 17.88 5.24 16.95
N SER A 93 18.36 4.00 16.80
CA SER A 93 19.55 3.51 17.52
C SER A 93 20.85 4.19 17.09
N VAL A 94 20.88 4.78 15.89
CA VAL A 94 22.04 5.52 15.35
C VAL A 94 22.00 6.99 15.75
N SER A 95 20.87 7.68 15.54
CA SER A 95 20.62 9.05 16.01
C SER A 95 19.11 9.32 16.10
N LEU A 96 18.69 10.34 16.86
CA LEU A 96 17.29 10.71 16.99
C LEU A 96 16.67 11.26 15.70
N TRP A 97 17.42 12.05 14.92
CA TRP A 97 16.88 12.77 13.78
C TRP A 97 17.01 11.97 12.48
N PRO A 98 15.93 11.88 11.65
CA PRO A 98 15.95 11.12 10.40
C PRO A 98 17.12 11.50 9.48
N LEU A 99 17.39 12.80 9.39
CA LEU A 99 18.45 13.40 8.58
C LEU A 99 19.86 12.89 8.97
N GLN A 100 20.04 12.44 10.21
CA GLN A 100 21.33 11.99 10.74
C GLN A 100 21.46 10.46 10.75
N ASN A 101 20.35 9.72 10.66
CA ASN A 101 20.32 8.27 10.83
C ASN A 101 19.89 7.49 9.57
N GLY A 102 19.65 8.19 8.45
CA GLY A 102 19.17 7.59 7.19
C GLY A 102 17.72 7.07 7.24
N GLY A 103 16.96 7.43 8.28
CA GLY A 103 15.61 6.96 8.55
C GLY A 103 14.52 7.81 7.92
N GLU A 104 14.86 8.79 7.08
CA GLU A 104 13.89 9.66 6.39
C GLU A 104 12.89 8.85 5.57
N ALA A 105 13.36 7.84 4.82
CA ALA A 105 12.48 6.97 4.05
C ALA A 105 11.52 6.17 4.94
N SER A 106 12.02 5.60 6.04
CA SER A 106 11.21 4.87 7.02
C SER A 106 10.13 5.77 7.63
N ALA A 107 10.48 6.98 8.05
CA ALA A 107 9.52 7.95 8.57
C ALA A 107 8.48 8.33 7.50
N MET A 108 8.92 8.58 6.26
CA MET A 108 8.03 9.04 5.21
C MET A 108 7.07 7.96 4.71
N PHE A 109 7.54 6.73 4.50
CA PHE A 109 6.64 5.61 4.19
C PHE A 109 5.69 5.33 5.34
N CYS A 110 6.14 5.39 6.60
CA CYS A 110 5.28 5.22 7.77
C CYS A 110 4.07 6.16 7.73
N TRP A 111 4.31 7.46 7.55
CA TRP A 111 3.24 8.47 7.51
C TRP A 111 2.42 8.42 6.23
N ALA A 112 3.05 8.15 5.07
CA ALA A 112 2.34 7.99 3.80
C ALA A 112 1.33 6.84 3.86
N PHE A 113 1.73 5.68 4.38
CA PHE A 113 0.82 4.55 4.55
C PHE A 113 -0.23 4.81 5.63
N LEU A 114 0.13 5.46 6.74
CA LEU A 114 -0.86 5.84 7.76
C LEU A 114 -1.95 6.75 7.16
N LEU A 115 -1.59 7.70 6.30
CA LEU A 115 -2.55 8.53 5.58
C LEU A 115 -3.49 7.68 4.70
N LEU A 116 -2.97 6.65 4.03
CA LEU A 116 -3.77 5.71 3.22
C LEU A 116 -4.70 4.83 4.06
N VAL A 117 -4.37 4.55 5.33
CA VAL A 117 -5.30 3.88 6.27
C VAL A 117 -6.57 4.70 6.44
N PHE A 118 -6.46 6.03 6.57
CA PHE A 118 -7.60 6.91 6.83
C PHE A 118 -8.32 7.34 5.55
N THR A 119 -7.57 7.73 4.51
CA THR A 119 -8.12 8.19 3.23
C THR A 119 -8.67 7.05 2.38
N GLY A 120 -8.16 5.83 2.58
CA GLY A 120 -8.60 4.63 1.87
C GLY A 120 -8.09 4.54 0.42
N PRO A 121 -8.71 3.69 -0.42
CA PRO A 121 -8.19 3.30 -1.73
C PRO A 121 -8.15 4.40 -2.82
N GLY A 122 -8.92 5.48 -2.68
CA GLY A 122 -9.05 6.51 -3.73
C GLY A 122 -9.67 5.98 -5.03
N ALA A 123 -9.32 6.60 -6.16
CA ALA A 123 -9.64 6.11 -7.51
C ALA A 123 -8.72 4.94 -7.92
N PHE A 124 -9.11 4.24 -9.00
CA PHE A 124 -8.34 3.14 -9.63
C PHE A 124 -8.13 1.88 -8.78
N ALA A 125 -8.74 1.76 -7.61
CA ALA A 125 -8.62 0.56 -6.79
C ALA A 125 -9.43 -0.59 -7.39
N VAL A 126 -8.75 -1.72 -7.56
CA VAL A 126 -9.31 -2.93 -8.19
C VAL A 126 -10.48 -3.50 -7.37
N ASP A 127 -10.46 -3.37 -6.04
CA ASP A 127 -11.56 -3.79 -5.16
C ASP A 127 -12.92 -3.18 -5.55
N ARG A 128 -12.92 -1.96 -6.11
CA ARG A 128 -14.15 -1.30 -6.55
C ARG A 128 -14.76 -1.95 -7.80
N VAL A 129 -13.94 -2.52 -8.68
CA VAL A 129 -14.40 -3.20 -9.89
C VAL A 129 -15.12 -4.51 -9.53
N PHE A 130 -14.59 -5.25 -8.55
CA PHE A 130 -15.19 -6.49 -8.09
C PHE A 130 -16.40 -6.27 -7.16
N GLY A 131 -16.34 -5.26 -6.28
CA GLY A 131 -17.46 -4.90 -5.40
C GLY A 131 -18.69 -4.39 -6.16
N ALA A 132 -18.50 -3.62 -7.23
CA ALA A 132 -19.61 -3.12 -8.05
C ALA A 132 -20.36 -4.24 -8.77
N ARG A 133 -19.65 -5.24 -9.29
CA ARG A 133 -20.26 -6.43 -9.93
C ARG A 133 -21.12 -7.25 -8.96
N ALA A 134 -20.63 -7.44 -7.72
CA ALA A 134 -21.37 -8.18 -6.70
C ALA A 134 -22.66 -7.46 -6.23
N VAL A 135 -22.70 -6.12 -6.28
CA VAL A 135 -23.91 -5.34 -5.99
C VAL A 135 -24.90 -5.40 -7.15
N HIS A 136 -24.42 -5.34 -8.40
CA HIS A 136 -25.27 -5.42 -9.58
C HIS A 136 -25.98 -6.78 -9.69
N GLY A 137 -25.26 -7.89 -9.49
CA GLY A 137 -25.85 -9.24 -9.51
C GLY A 137 -26.95 -9.43 -8.46
N ARG A 138 -26.78 -8.86 -7.26
CA ARG A 138 -27.83 -8.89 -6.22
C ARG A 138 -29.08 -8.06 -6.58
N GLN A 139 -28.92 -6.97 -7.33
CA GLN A 139 -30.05 -6.16 -7.77
C GLN A 139 -30.84 -6.85 -8.89
N GLU A 140 -30.15 -7.53 -9.81
CA GLU A 140 -30.78 -8.34 -10.87
C GLU A 140 -31.56 -9.51 -10.29
N GLU A 141 -30.96 -10.27 -9.36
CA GLU A 141 -31.63 -11.38 -8.65
C GLU A 141 -32.90 -10.90 -7.91
N GLN A 142 -32.83 -9.77 -7.20
CA GLN A 142 -33.99 -9.20 -6.51
C GLN A 142 -35.08 -8.71 -7.47
N HIS A 143 -34.72 -8.15 -8.62
CA HIS A 143 -35.69 -7.71 -9.63
C HIS A 143 -36.39 -8.91 -10.26
N GLN A 144 -35.63 -9.98 -10.56
CA GLN A 144 -36.15 -11.20 -11.16
C GLN A 144 -37.04 -11.98 -10.18
N ALA A 145 -36.66 -12.03 -8.89
CA ALA A 145 -37.48 -12.64 -7.84
C ALA A 145 -38.79 -11.87 -7.56
N LYS A 146 -38.88 -10.59 -7.93
CA LYS A 146 -40.09 -9.76 -7.83
C LYS A 146 -40.91 -9.70 -9.12
N ALA A 147 -40.44 -10.31 -10.21
CA ALA A 147 -41.18 -10.30 -11.47
C ALA A 147 -42.47 -11.15 -11.32
N PRO A 148 -43.63 -10.66 -11.76
CA PRO A 148 -44.86 -11.45 -11.72
C PRO A 148 -44.72 -12.70 -12.57
N VAL A 149 -45.10 -13.86 -12.03
CA VAL A 149 -45.15 -15.10 -12.81
C VAL A 149 -46.24 -14.94 -13.88
N PRO A 150 -45.91 -15.13 -15.18
CA PRO A 150 -46.91 -15.02 -16.24
C PRO A 150 -48.00 -16.08 -16.03
N ALA A 151 -49.25 -15.63 -16.12
CA ALA A 151 -50.47 -16.43 -15.93
C ALA A 151 -50.76 -17.36 -17.11
#